data_AF-V6JGD5-F1
#
_entry.id   AF-V6JGD5-F1
#
_cell.length_a   1.000
_cell.length_b   1.000
_cell.length_c   1.000
_cell.angle_alpha   90.00
_cell.angle_beta   90.00
_cell.angle_gamma   90.00
#
_symmetry.space_group_name_H-M   'P 1'
#
loop_
_entity.id
_entity.type
_entity.pdbx_description
1 polymer ?
#
loop_
_entity_poly.entity_id
_entity_poly.type
_entity_poly.pdbx_seq_one_letter_code
_entity_poly.pdbx_strand_id
1 'polypeptide(L)'
;MSLDGATAGVHNRIRGRARSFESALSTLSLLDEASRDLAAQLHAHVGTFGIDCSLMRSNIHQLEKFCTDIVPRFPAMRHLVFGVTVPSGLANRAGFAERELLDDALIRRTASAWQLKRLQSLAPGTLDITVEDNRMLMMHPDDLAKGWALPAMQVEPDGGVRAMPIYEGTVGNILDEDPNALWKKAVARRSDPFVVETLTPVRTMREWAEAARRIDHHFGTAEDRARIARRPEYR
;
A
#
# COMPACT_ATOMS: atom_id res chain seq x y z
N MET A 1 10.45 -5.72 -1.39
CA MET A 1 10.90 -5.57 0.00
C MET A 1 10.39 -4.23 0.53
N SER A 2 9.78 -4.16 1.71
CA SER A 2 9.32 -2.87 2.25
C SER A 2 10.47 -2.05 2.85
N LEU A 3 10.65 -0.82 2.41
CA LEU A 3 11.60 0.14 2.98
C LEU A 3 10.98 1.54 3.02
N ASP A 4 10.38 1.90 4.15
CA ASP A 4 9.61 3.15 4.30
C ASP A 4 10.44 4.41 4.60
N GLY A 5 11.77 4.36 4.44
CA GLY A 5 12.63 5.53 4.60
C GLY A 5 14.05 5.29 4.11
N ALA A 6 14.68 6.29 3.52
CA ALA A 6 16.05 6.21 3.00
C ALA A 6 17.13 6.33 4.10
N THR A 7 16.71 6.47 5.36
CA THR A 7 17.60 6.61 6.52
C THR A 7 17.06 5.79 7.68
N ALA A 8 17.97 5.30 8.54
CA ALA A 8 17.61 4.55 9.74
C ALA A 8 16.64 5.32 10.65
N GLY A 9 16.87 6.63 10.85
CA GLY A 9 16.03 7.45 11.72
C GLY A 9 14.58 7.58 11.26
N VAL A 10 14.32 7.63 9.94
CA VAL A 10 12.96 7.70 9.39
C VAL A 10 12.33 6.31 9.33
N HIS A 11 13.03 5.34 8.74
CA HIS A 11 12.48 4.00 8.57
C HIS A 11 12.20 3.31 9.91
N ASN A 12 13.15 3.33 10.86
CA ASN A 12 12.96 2.67 12.17
C ASN A 12 11.80 3.29 12.96
N ARG A 13 11.58 4.62 12.81
CA ARG A 13 10.45 5.32 13.43
C ARG A 13 9.13 4.88 12.83
N ILE A 14 9.02 4.85 11.50
CA ILE A 14 7.79 4.43 10.81
C ILE A 14 7.45 2.98 11.14
N ARG A 15 8.44 2.09 11.14
CA ARG A 15 8.24 0.67 11.50
C ARG A 15 8.01 0.44 12.99
N GLY A 16 8.26 1.43 13.84
CA GLY A 16 8.24 1.28 15.30
C GLY A 16 9.25 0.25 15.81
N ARG A 17 10.33 -0.01 15.07
CA ARG A 17 11.30 -1.08 15.33
C ARG A 17 12.72 -0.59 15.13
N ALA A 18 13.51 -0.57 16.22
CA ALA A 18 14.93 -0.26 16.13
C ALA A 18 15.67 -1.26 15.23
N ARG A 19 16.66 -0.77 14.50
CA ARG A 19 17.53 -1.55 13.59
C ARG A 19 16.80 -2.21 12.40
N SER A 20 15.55 -1.82 12.12
CA SER A 20 14.79 -2.42 11.02
C SER A 20 15.33 -2.00 9.65
N PHE A 21 15.88 -0.80 9.53
CA PHE A 21 16.50 -0.28 8.32
C PHE A 21 17.73 -1.10 7.95
N GLU A 22 18.62 -1.32 8.91
CA GLU A 22 19.84 -2.12 8.75
C GLU A 22 19.51 -3.56 8.39
N SER A 23 18.48 -4.14 9.04
CA SER A 23 17.98 -5.46 8.67
C SER A 23 17.44 -5.49 7.23
N ALA A 24 16.67 -4.49 6.81
CA ALA A 24 16.15 -4.41 5.46
C ALA A 24 17.27 -4.24 4.41
N LEU A 25 18.26 -3.38 4.67
CA LEU A 25 19.42 -3.22 3.80
C LEU A 25 20.25 -4.51 3.70
N SER A 26 20.45 -5.22 4.81
CA SER A 26 21.16 -6.50 4.81
C SER A 26 20.45 -7.53 3.94
N THR A 27 19.12 -7.61 4.00
CA THR A 27 18.38 -8.54 3.14
C THR A 27 18.39 -8.09 1.68
N LEU A 28 18.33 -6.78 1.39
CA LEU A 28 18.48 -6.26 0.02
C LEU A 28 19.86 -6.61 -0.56
N SER A 29 20.93 -6.57 0.24
CA SER A 29 22.27 -7.01 -0.21
C SER A 29 22.30 -8.49 -0.60
N LEU A 30 21.63 -9.36 0.19
CA LEU A 30 21.53 -10.79 -0.15
C LEU A 30 20.73 -11.03 -1.43
N LEU A 31 19.64 -10.28 -1.63
CA LEU A 31 18.85 -10.35 -2.87
C LEU A 31 19.63 -9.83 -4.08
N ASP A 32 20.42 -8.77 -3.91
CA ASP A 32 21.29 -8.24 -4.96
C ASP A 32 22.33 -9.26 -5.43
N GLU A 33 23.03 -9.89 -4.48
CA GLU A 33 24.00 -10.94 -4.76
C GLU A 33 23.35 -12.13 -5.47
N ALA A 34 22.27 -12.68 -4.90
CA ALA A 34 21.57 -13.81 -5.47
C ALA A 34 21.02 -13.52 -6.89
N SER A 35 20.53 -12.30 -7.14
CA SER A 35 20.04 -11.90 -8.45
C SER A 35 21.17 -11.81 -9.48
N ARG A 36 22.36 -11.31 -9.09
CA ARG A 36 23.55 -11.28 -9.96
C ARG A 36 24.05 -12.68 -10.28
N ASP A 37 24.14 -13.55 -9.28
CA ASP A 37 24.59 -14.93 -9.47
C ASP A 37 23.66 -15.70 -10.41
N LEU A 38 22.35 -15.57 -10.19
CA LEU A 38 21.36 -16.21 -11.03
C LEU A 38 21.40 -15.69 -12.47
N ALA A 39 21.58 -14.37 -12.66
CA ALA A 39 21.69 -13.78 -13.98
C ALA A 39 22.96 -14.22 -14.72
N ALA A 40 24.07 -14.39 -14.00
CA ALA A 40 25.32 -14.91 -14.56
C ALA A 40 25.19 -16.38 -14.97
N GLN A 41 24.53 -17.21 -14.15
CA GLN A 41 24.32 -18.63 -14.42
C GLN A 41 23.37 -18.90 -15.59
N LEU A 42 22.28 -18.12 -15.68
CA LEU A 42 21.22 -18.35 -16.66
C LEU A 42 21.33 -17.45 -17.90
N HIS A 43 22.33 -16.57 -17.94
CA HIS A 43 22.50 -15.57 -19.00
C HIS A 43 21.22 -14.77 -19.28
N ALA A 44 20.41 -14.53 -18.24
CA ALA A 44 19.10 -13.91 -18.32
C ALA A 44 18.80 -13.10 -17.06
N HIS A 45 18.06 -11.99 -17.19
CA HIS A 45 17.62 -11.20 -16.03
C HIS A 45 16.40 -11.83 -15.34
N VAL A 46 16.63 -12.90 -14.61
CA VAL A 46 15.62 -13.59 -13.80
C VAL A 46 15.86 -13.37 -12.30
N GLY A 47 14.85 -13.61 -11.46
CA GLY A 47 14.96 -13.39 -10.01
C GLY A 47 15.14 -11.92 -9.64
N THR A 48 14.39 -11.02 -10.29
CA THR A 48 14.43 -9.59 -10.00
C THR A 48 13.81 -9.27 -8.64
N PHE A 49 14.26 -8.18 -8.03
CA PHE A 49 13.73 -7.70 -6.76
C PHE A 49 13.61 -6.18 -6.79
N GLY A 50 12.93 -5.65 -5.77
CA GLY A 50 12.69 -4.22 -5.65
C GLY A 50 12.29 -3.79 -4.26
N ILE A 51 12.15 -2.47 -4.13
CA ILE A 51 11.69 -1.79 -2.93
C ILE A 51 10.25 -1.32 -3.15
N ASP A 52 9.43 -1.53 -2.14
CA ASP A 52 8.12 -0.91 -1.98
C ASP A 52 8.20 0.06 -0.78
N CYS A 53 7.83 1.31 -0.99
CA CYS A 53 7.88 2.36 0.01
C CYS A 53 6.48 2.96 0.20
N SER A 54 5.92 2.78 1.39
CA SER A 54 4.67 3.44 1.78
C SER A 54 4.91 4.92 2.05
N LEU A 55 4.45 5.79 1.16
CA LEU A 55 4.61 7.23 1.27
C LEU A 55 3.62 7.83 2.27
N MET A 56 4.15 8.66 3.16
CA MET A 56 3.43 9.41 4.18
C MET A 56 4.17 10.73 4.44
N ARG A 57 3.56 11.63 5.22
CA ARG A 57 4.14 12.95 5.51
C ARG A 57 5.54 12.83 6.11
N SER A 58 5.78 11.84 6.96
CA SER A 58 7.08 11.65 7.61
C SER A 58 8.23 11.24 6.69
N ASN A 59 7.98 10.75 5.47
CA ASN A 59 9.04 10.26 4.57
C ASN A 59 9.04 10.86 3.15
N ILE A 60 8.01 11.61 2.77
CA ILE A 60 7.90 12.15 1.40
C ILE A 60 9.07 13.06 0.99
N HIS A 61 9.74 13.68 1.96
CA HIS A 61 10.93 14.49 1.70
C HIS A 61 12.17 13.65 1.32
N GLN A 62 12.10 12.31 1.38
CA GLN A 62 13.21 11.39 1.11
C GLN A 62 13.13 10.69 -0.27
N LEU A 63 12.14 10.99 -1.13
CA LEU A 63 12.00 10.28 -2.43
C LEU A 63 13.31 10.32 -3.25
N GLU A 64 13.93 11.49 -3.42
CA GLU A 64 15.18 11.61 -4.18
C GLU A 64 16.34 10.83 -3.51
N LYS A 65 16.35 10.72 -2.17
CA LYS A 65 17.37 9.96 -1.45
C LYS A 65 17.30 8.46 -1.70
N PHE A 66 16.13 7.91 -2.01
CA PHE A 66 16.08 6.52 -2.47
C PHE A 66 16.87 6.36 -3.77
N CYS A 67 16.68 7.26 -4.73
CA CYS A 67 17.39 7.22 -6.02
C CYS A 67 18.90 7.47 -5.86
N THR A 68 19.32 8.39 -5.00
CA THR A 68 20.74 8.78 -4.88
C THR A 68 21.54 7.98 -3.85
N ASP A 69 20.91 7.53 -2.76
CA ASP A 69 21.63 6.97 -1.61
C ASP A 69 21.36 5.47 -1.41
N ILE A 70 20.20 4.97 -1.84
CA ILE A 70 19.77 3.58 -1.63
C ILE A 70 19.98 2.75 -2.90
N VAL A 71 19.39 3.16 -4.01
CA VAL A 71 19.45 2.45 -5.30
C VAL A 71 20.89 2.10 -5.72
N PRO A 72 21.90 2.99 -5.60
CA PRO A 72 23.26 2.66 -6.05
C PRO A 72 23.93 1.53 -5.27
N ARG A 73 23.39 1.16 -4.09
CA ARG A 73 23.90 0.03 -3.29
C ARG A 73 23.47 -1.33 -3.83
N PHE A 74 22.47 -1.35 -4.72
CA PHE A 74 21.85 -2.58 -5.21
C PHE A 74 21.72 -2.56 -6.75
N PRO A 75 22.83 -2.71 -7.50
CA PRO A 75 22.84 -2.61 -8.96
C PRO A 75 21.93 -3.62 -9.70
N ALA A 76 21.60 -4.75 -9.07
CA ALA A 76 20.70 -5.75 -9.63
C ALA A 76 19.21 -5.47 -9.35
N MET A 77 18.89 -4.48 -8.52
CA MET A 77 17.51 -4.09 -8.26
C MET A 77 16.83 -3.59 -9.54
N ARG A 78 15.56 -3.91 -9.72
CA ARG A 78 14.79 -3.55 -10.92
C ARG A 78 13.53 -2.74 -10.65
N HIS A 79 13.02 -2.73 -9.43
CA HIS A 79 11.78 -2.02 -9.10
C HIS A 79 11.96 -1.11 -7.89
N LEU A 80 11.44 0.11 -7.98
CA LEU A 80 11.28 1.04 -6.87
C LEU A 80 9.87 1.64 -6.95
N VAL A 81 8.98 1.14 -6.09
CA VAL A 81 7.57 1.53 -6.04
C VAL A 81 7.36 2.45 -4.85
N PHE A 82 6.79 3.62 -5.12
CA PHE A 82 6.33 4.55 -4.10
C PHE A 82 4.81 4.57 -4.07
N GLY A 83 4.20 3.88 -3.11
CA GLY A 83 2.74 3.83 -2.94
C GLY A 83 2.28 4.81 -1.87
N VAL A 84 1.34 5.70 -2.18
CA VAL A 84 0.71 6.57 -1.17
C VAL A 84 0.00 5.70 -0.13
N THR A 85 0.28 5.94 1.15
CA THR A 85 -0.39 5.23 2.24
C THR A 85 -1.89 5.52 2.21
N VAL A 86 -2.70 4.47 2.32
CA VAL A 86 -4.17 4.53 2.30
C VAL A 86 -4.73 4.24 3.70
N PRO A 87 -5.97 4.68 4.03
CA PRO A 87 -6.53 4.51 5.37
C PRO A 87 -7.05 3.08 5.59
N SER A 88 -6.13 2.12 5.76
CA SER A 88 -6.43 0.73 6.09
C SER A 88 -5.69 0.27 7.34
N GLY A 89 -6.29 -0.63 8.13
CA GLY A 89 -5.68 -1.18 9.33
C GLY A 89 -5.22 -0.10 10.30
N LEU A 90 -3.96 -0.16 10.73
CA LEU A 90 -3.38 0.83 11.65
C LEU A 90 -3.26 2.24 11.05
N ALA A 91 -3.27 2.39 9.72
CA ALA A 91 -3.32 3.71 9.07
C ALA A 91 -4.72 4.35 9.13
N ASN A 92 -5.74 3.61 9.60
CA ASN A 92 -7.09 4.12 9.81
C ASN A 92 -7.41 4.48 11.28
N ARG A 93 -6.42 4.43 12.18
CA ARG A 93 -6.60 4.82 13.59
C ARG A 93 -6.80 6.33 13.74
N ALA A 94 -7.46 6.75 14.82
CA ALA A 94 -7.69 8.15 15.11
C ALA A 94 -6.38 8.96 15.12
N GLY A 95 -6.39 10.13 14.47
CA GLY A 95 -5.25 11.04 14.38
C GLY A 95 -4.23 10.72 13.30
N PHE A 96 -4.24 9.52 12.69
CA PHE A 96 -3.25 9.15 11.67
C PHE A 96 -3.51 9.86 10.34
N ALA A 97 -4.77 9.99 9.94
CA ALA A 97 -5.14 10.65 8.70
C ALA A 97 -4.70 12.12 8.65
N GLU A 98 -4.84 12.81 9.78
CA GLU A 98 -4.51 14.23 9.91
C GLU A 98 -3.00 14.47 9.97
N ARG A 99 -2.24 13.51 10.50
CA ARG A 99 -0.82 13.68 10.82
C ARG A 99 0.13 13.03 9.81
N GLU A 100 -0.26 11.93 9.20
CA GLU A 100 0.62 11.13 8.34
C GLU A 100 0.11 10.92 6.92
N LEU A 101 -1.21 10.81 6.70
CA LEU A 101 -1.70 10.67 5.33
C LEU A 101 -1.43 11.94 4.53
N LEU A 102 -1.04 11.75 3.28
CA LEU A 102 -0.84 12.86 2.36
C LEU A 102 -2.20 13.47 2.01
N ASP A 103 -2.26 14.79 1.96
CA ASP A 103 -3.44 15.47 1.40
C ASP A 103 -3.42 15.42 -0.14
N ASP A 104 -4.55 15.73 -0.76
CA ASP A 104 -4.71 15.61 -2.21
C ASP A 104 -3.78 16.53 -3.00
N ALA A 105 -3.36 17.67 -2.43
CA ALA A 105 -2.42 18.57 -3.10
C ALA A 105 -1.01 17.98 -3.11
N LEU A 106 -0.58 17.38 -2.00
CA LEU A 106 0.69 16.64 -1.91
C LEU A 106 0.67 15.41 -2.80
N ILE A 107 -0.42 14.64 -2.83
CA ILE A 107 -0.57 13.47 -3.71
C ILE A 107 -0.43 13.90 -5.16
N ARG A 108 -1.18 14.92 -5.61
CA ARG A 108 -1.09 15.41 -7.01
C ARG A 108 0.32 15.86 -7.40
N ARG A 109 1.03 16.51 -6.48
CA ARG A 109 2.42 16.93 -6.72
C ARG A 109 3.36 15.72 -6.82
N THR A 110 3.20 14.77 -5.91
CA THR A 110 4.10 13.62 -5.77
C THR A 110 3.91 12.60 -6.89
N ALA A 111 2.67 12.30 -7.27
CA ALA A 111 2.33 11.43 -8.38
C ALA A 111 2.33 12.15 -9.75
N SER A 112 2.92 13.35 -9.83
CA SER A 112 2.99 14.09 -11.09
C SER A 112 4.02 13.49 -12.05
N ALA A 113 3.76 13.60 -13.36
CA ALA A 113 4.72 13.19 -14.39
C ALA A 113 6.07 13.92 -14.27
N TRP A 114 6.06 15.17 -13.78
CA TRP A 114 7.30 15.91 -13.53
C TRP A 114 8.12 15.29 -12.40
N GLN A 115 7.49 14.95 -11.27
CA GLN A 115 8.17 14.30 -10.15
C GLN A 115 8.72 12.93 -10.57
N LEU A 116 7.94 12.15 -11.32
CA LEU A 116 8.40 10.86 -11.83
C LEU A 116 9.64 11.01 -12.72
N LYS A 117 9.60 11.93 -13.71
CA LYS A 117 10.76 12.21 -14.57
C LYS A 117 11.99 12.65 -13.77
N ARG A 118 11.79 13.44 -12.72
CA ARG A 118 12.85 13.86 -11.80
C ARG A 118 13.49 12.65 -11.12
N LEU A 119 12.70 11.74 -10.55
CA LEU A 119 13.22 10.53 -9.90
C LEU A 119 13.96 9.62 -10.89
N GLN A 120 13.41 9.43 -12.09
CA GLN A 120 14.05 8.66 -13.16
C GLN A 120 15.39 9.26 -13.57
N SER A 121 15.51 10.60 -13.64
CA SER A 121 16.80 11.26 -13.95
C SER A 121 17.89 11.07 -12.90
N LEU A 122 17.51 10.68 -11.67
CA LEU A 122 18.43 10.48 -10.55
C LEU A 122 18.83 9.02 -10.36
N ALA A 123 18.21 8.10 -11.09
CA ALA A 123 18.42 6.66 -10.96
C ALA A 123 18.99 6.06 -12.24
N PRO A 124 19.59 4.85 -12.17
CA PRO A 124 19.99 4.11 -13.36
C PRO A 124 18.79 3.82 -14.27
N GLY A 125 18.98 3.94 -15.58
CA GLY A 125 17.90 3.67 -16.57
C GLY A 125 17.42 2.22 -16.63
N THR A 126 18.07 1.31 -15.89
CA THR A 126 17.66 -0.10 -15.73
C THR A 126 16.64 -0.30 -14.60
N LEU A 127 16.36 0.74 -13.81
CA LEU A 127 15.40 0.70 -12.70
C LEU A 127 14.04 1.19 -13.18
N ASP A 128 13.00 0.38 -12.97
CA ASP A 128 11.63 0.82 -13.07
C ASP A 128 11.22 1.55 -11.79
N ILE A 129 10.73 2.78 -11.95
CA ILE A 129 10.27 3.63 -10.85
C ILE A 129 8.80 3.94 -11.08
N THR A 130 7.98 3.63 -10.09
CA THR A 130 6.56 3.98 -10.10
C THR A 130 6.20 4.82 -8.88
N VAL A 131 5.26 5.74 -9.07
CA VAL A 131 4.62 6.50 -7.98
C VAL A 131 3.13 6.31 -8.12
N GLU A 132 2.52 5.66 -7.14
CA GLU A 132 1.12 5.24 -7.17
C GLU A 132 0.33 6.00 -6.10
N ASP A 133 -0.80 6.60 -6.48
CA ASP A 133 -1.67 7.29 -5.53
C ASP A 133 -2.61 6.34 -4.77
N ASN A 134 -2.59 5.05 -5.15
CA ASN A 134 -3.38 3.96 -4.57
C ASN A 134 -4.89 4.20 -4.51
N ARG A 135 -5.43 5.21 -5.20
CA ARG A 135 -6.88 5.51 -5.16
C ARG A 135 -7.73 4.40 -5.75
N MET A 136 -7.17 3.59 -6.66
CA MET A 136 -7.84 2.40 -7.18
C MET A 136 -8.29 1.42 -6.07
N LEU A 137 -7.60 1.41 -4.92
CA LEU A 137 -7.95 0.56 -3.78
C LEU A 137 -9.22 1.04 -3.06
N MET A 138 -9.59 2.31 -3.22
CA MET A 138 -10.88 2.83 -2.72
C MET A 138 -12.05 2.08 -3.33
N MET A 139 -11.86 1.65 -4.59
CA MET A 139 -12.90 1.06 -5.44
C MET A 139 -14.14 1.96 -5.46
N HIS A 140 -13.94 3.24 -5.84
CA HIS A 140 -15.00 4.22 -5.89
C HIS A 140 -16.13 3.77 -6.84
N PRO A 141 -17.42 4.00 -6.52
CA PRO A 141 -18.55 3.55 -7.34
C PRO A 141 -18.44 3.95 -8.81
N ASP A 142 -18.00 5.17 -9.11
CA ASP A 142 -17.82 5.65 -10.49
C ASP A 142 -16.73 4.88 -11.26
N ASP A 143 -15.68 4.42 -10.58
CA ASP A 143 -14.59 3.64 -11.20
C ASP A 143 -15.01 2.19 -11.39
N LEU A 144 -15.78 1.64 -10.45
CA LEU A 144 -16.41 0.33 -10.59
C LEU A 144 -17.36 0.28 -11.78
N ALA A 145 -18.20 1.31 -11.96
CA ALA A 145 -19.13 1.42 -13.08
C ALA A 145 -18.42 1.48 -14.44
N LYS A 146 -17.19 1.99 -14.48
CA LYS A 146 -16.33 2.06 -15.69
C LYS A 146 -15.45 0.82 -15.89
N GLY A 147 -15.45 -0.12 -14.94
CA GLY A 147 -14.57 -1.30 -14.95
C GLY A 147 -13.09 -0.97 -14.69
N TRP A 148 -12.79 0.15 -14.02
CA TRP A 148 -11.43 0.61 -13.73
C TRP A 148 -10.90 0.17 -12.36
N ALA A 149 -11.76 -0.41 -11.53
CA ALA A 149 -11.37 -0.91 -10.22
C ALA A 149 -10.66 -2.28 -10.31
N LEU A 150 -9.79 -2.56 -9.34
CA LEU A 150 -9.14 -3.86 -9.21
C LEU A 150 -10.18 -4.96 -8.95
N PRO A 151 -10.32 -5.97 -9.83
CA PRO A 151 -11.25 -7.07 -9.62
C PRO A 151 -10.63 -8.11 -8.67
N ALA A 152 -10.41 -7.73 -7.40
CA ALA A 152 -9.79 -8.60 -6.40
C ALA A 152 -10.70 -8.85 -5.20
N MET A 153 -10.61 -10.06 -4.64
CA MET A 153 -11.01 -10.35 -3.26
C MET A 153 -9.75 -10.65 -2.46
N GLN A 154 -9.67 -10.17 -1.22
CA GLN A 154 -8.51 -10.39 -0.36
C GLN A 154 -8.82 -11.57 0.56
N VAL A 155 -7.92 -12.57 0.57
CA VAL A 155 -7.97 -13.68 1.51
C VAL A 155 -7.00 -13.38 2.66
N GLU A 156 -7.49 -13.43 3.88
CA GLU A 156 -6.73 -13.26 5.11
C GLU A 156 -6.05 -14.59 5.52
N PRO A 157 -5.02 -14.57 6.38
CA PRO A 157 -4.29 -15.78 6.77
C PRO A 157 -5.14 -16.90 7.38
N ASP A 158 -6.28 -16.58 7.96
CA ASP A 158 -7.25 -17.52 8.55
C ASP A 158 -8.34 -17.98 7.56
N GLY A 159 -8.22 -17.59 6.29
CA GLY A 159 -9.19 -17.89 5.23
C GLY A 159 -10.34 -16.90 5.11
N GLY A 160 -10.47 -15.93 6.02
CA GLY A 160 -11.49 -14.87 5.92
C GLY A 160 -11.35 -14.10 4.61
N VAL A 161 -12.47 -13.83 3.92
CA VAL A 161 -12.45 -13.14 2.63
C VAL A 161 -13.04 -11.74 2.77
N ARG A 162 -12.25 -10.71 2.43
CA ARG A 162 -12.72 -9.33 2.29
C ARG A 162 -13.10 -9.05 0.83
N ALA A 163 -14.25 -8.41 0.65
CA ALA A 163 -14.75 -8.04 -0.68
C ALA A 163 -13.89 -6.99 -1.40
N MET A 164 -13.19 -6.17 -0.62
CA MET A 164 -12.46 -4.99 -1.00
C MET A 164 -11.21 -4.94 -0.09
N PRO A 165 -9.98 -4.86 -0.64
CA PRO A 165 -8.77 -5.18 0.14
C PRO A 165 -8.53 -4.33 1.39
N ILE A 166 -9.00 -3.08 1.38
CA ILE A 166 -8.70 -2.09 2.43
C ILE A 166 -9.70 -2.08 3.58
N TYR A 167 -10.91 -2.61 3.39
CA TYR A 167 -12.00 -2.58 4.37
C TYR A 167 -12.11 -3.93 5.07
N GLU A 168 -12.23 -3.92 6.40
CA GLU A 168 -11.91 -5.09 7.23
C GLU A 168 -13.04 -6.12 7.34
N GLY A 169 -14.28 -5.74 7.06
CA GLY A 169 -15.45 -6.62 7.16
C GLY A 169 -15.50 -7.70 6.08
N THR A 170 -15.43 -8.97 6.49
CA THR A 170 -15.43 -10.13 5.59
C THR A 170 -16.81 -10.41 4.96
N VAL A 171 -16.82 -11.23 3.91
CA VAL A 171 -18.02 -11.76 3.24
C VAL A 171 -18.20 -13.27 3.45
N GLY A 172 -17.22 -13.94 4.05
CA GLY A 172 -17.21 -15.38 4.32
C GLY A 172 -15.79 -15.90 4.55
N ASN A 173 -15.62 -17.21 4.50
CA ASN A 173 -14.32 -17.88 4.65
C ASN A 173 -14.10 -18.89 3.51
N ILE A 174 -12.93 -18.84 2.86
CA ILE A 174 -12.59 -19.71 1.72
C ILE A 174 -12.37 -21.17 2.10
N LEU A 175 -12.15 -21.46 3.39
CA LEU A 175 -11.98 -22.81 3.90
C LEU A 175 -13.34 -23.53 4.06
N ASP A 176 -14.42 -22.75 4.21
CA ASP A 176 -15.76 -23.26 4.51
C ASP A 176 -16.74 -23.12 3.34
N GLU A 177 -16.50 -22.17 2.42
CA GLU A 177 -17.41 -21.82 1.34
C GLU A 177 -16.77 -21.92 -0.06
N ASP A 178 -17.61 -22.20 -1.07
CA ASP A 178 -17.17 -22.23 -2.47
C ASP A 178 -16.59 -20.86 -2.91
N PRO A 179 -15.41 -20.82 -3.56
CA PRO A 179 -14.78 -19.58 -4.00
C PRO A 179 -15.64 -18.74 -4.96
N ASN A 180 -16.47 -19.36 -5.82
CA ASN A 180 -17.35 -18.60 -6.71
C ASN A 180 -18.52 -17.97 -5.95
N ALA A 181 -19.03 -18.63 -4.91
CA ALA A 181 -20.02 -18.05 -4.02
C ALA A 181 -19.45 -16.82 -3.29
N LEU A 182 -18.22 -16.93 -2.75
CA LEU A 182 -17.52 -15.82 -2.11
C LEU A 182 -17.25 -14.67 -3.08
N TRP A 183 -16.86 -14.96 -4.31
CA TRP A 183 -16.69 -13.95 -5.35
C TRP A 183 -18.00 -13.19 -5.64
N LYS A 184 -19.12 -13.90 -5.77
CA LYS A 184 -20.44 -13.28 -5.95
C LYS A 184 -20.79 -12.35 -4.78
N LYS A 185 -20.52 -12.78 -3.55
CA LYS A 185 -20.71 -11.93 -2.36
C LYS A 185 -19.79 -10.70 -2.37
N ALA A 186 -18.53 -10.86 -2.78
CA ALA A 186 -17.59 -9.75 -2.90
C ALA A 186 -18.05 -8.72 -3.94
N VAL A 187 -18.52 -9.18 -5.10
CA VAL A 187 -19.10 -8.32 -6.13
C VAL A 187 -20.34 -7.60 -5.61
N ALA A 188 -21.26 -8.33 -4.95
CA ALA A 188 -22.46 -7.74 -4.36
C ALA A 188 -22.16 -6.67 -3.31
N ARG A 189 -21.13 -6.87 -2.48
CA ARG A 189 -20.68 -5.89 -1.47
C ARG A 189 -20.22 -4.57 -2.11
N ARG A 190 -19.56 -4.62 -3.28
CA ARG A 190 -19.08 -3.41 -3.98
C ARG A 190 -20.23 -2.53 -4.48
N SER A 191 -21.40 -3.11 -4.73
CA SER A 191 -22.63 -2.42 -5.12
C SER A 191 -23.65 -2.30 -3.99
N ASP A 192 -23.27 -2.64 -2.75
CA ASP A 192 -24.17 -2.52 -1.60
C ASP A 192 -24.58 -1.05 -1.42
N PRO A 193 -25.87 -0.74 -1.18
CA PRO A 193 -26.35 0.63 -1.05
C PRO A 193 -25.57 1.44 0.01
N PHE A 194 -25.19 0.83 1.12
CA PHE A 194 -24.42 1.49 2.16
C PHE A 194 -23.00 1.85 1.69
N VAL A 195 -22.35 0.94 0.95
CA VAL A 195 -21.01 1.19 0.37
C VAL A 195 -21.07 2.31 -0.66
N VAL A 196 -22.05 2.25 -1.57
CA VAL A 196 -22.23 3.26 -2.62
C VAL A 196 -22.50 4.63 -1.98
N GLU A 197 -23.49 4.74 -1.10
CA GLU A 197 -23.81 5.99 -0.41
C GLU A 197 -22.61 6.55 0.37
N THR A 198 -21.82 5.68 1.00
CA THR A 198 -20.67 6.09 1.81
C THR A 198 -19.48 6.56 0.97
N LEU A 199 -19.23 5.94 -0.19
CA LEU A 199 -18.07 6.27 -1.04
C LEU A 199 -18.35 7.29 -2.13
N THR A 200 -19.58 7.38 -2.66
CA THR A 200 -19.94 8.35 -3.71
C THR A 200 -19.56 9.80 -3.42
N PRO A 201 -19.65 10.35 -2.18
CA PRO A 201 -19.25 11.73 -1.93
C PRO A 201 -17.74 11.91 -1.67
N VAL A 202 -16.95 10.84 -1.54
CA VAL A 202 -15.54 10.91 -1.15
C VAL A 202 -14.68 11.50 -2.26
N ARG A 203 -13.99 12.61 -1.98
CA ARG A 203 -13.08 13.28 -2.93
C ARG A 203 -11.67 13.45 -2.39
N THR A 204 -11.50 13.31 -1.07
CA THR A 204 -10.24 13.55 -0.38
C THR A 204 -9.76 12.35 0.42
N MET A 205 -8.46 12.30 0.71
CA MET A 205 -7.88 11.24 1.55
C MET A 205 -8.48 11.21 2.97
N ARG A 206 -8.85 12.39 3.51
CA ARG A 206 -9.49 12.51 4.82
C ARG A 206 -10.91 11.94 4.82
N GLU A 207 -11.72 12.30 3.82
CA GLU A 207 -13.06 11.74 3.65
C GLU A 207 -13.00 10.22 3.42
N TRP A 208 -11.98 9.74 2.70
CA TRP A 208 -11.78 8.31 2.52
C TRP A 208 -11.49 7.61 3.84
N ALA A 209 -10.67 8.20 4.71
CA ALA A 209 -10.41 7.63 6.03
C ALA A 209 -11.70 7.58 6.89
N GLU A 210 -12.53 8.61 6.85
CA GLU A 210 -13.82 8.63 7.53
C GLU A 210 -14.78 7.57 6.96
N ALA A 211 -14.88 7.48 5.64
CA ALA A 211 -15.68 6.48 4.94
C ALA A 211 -15.22 5.05 5.25
N ALA A 212 -13.91 4.80 5.26
CA ALA A 212 -13.33 3.50 5.61
C ALA A 212 -13.75 3.09 7.02
N ARG A 213 -13.65 3.98 8.02
CA ARG A 213 -14.11 3.69 9.39
C ARG A 213 -15.60 3.35 9.45
N ARG A 214 -16.44 4.06 8.69
CA ARG A 214 -17.89 3.78 8.62
C ARG A 214 -18.16 2.40 8.02
N ILE A 215 -17.49 2.04 6.93
CA ILE A 215 -17.62 0.74 6.27
C ILE A 215 -17.12 -0.38 7.18
N ASP A 216 -15.95 -0.22 7.80
CA ASP A 216 -15.37 -1.18 8.75
C ASP A 216 -16.31 -1.42 9.94
N HIS A 217 -16.91 -0.36 10.48
CA HIS A 217 -17.85 -0.49 11.59
C HIS A 217 -19.15 -1.20 11.18
N HIS A 218 -19.67 -0.90 9.98
CA HIS A 218 -20.91 -1.46 9.46
C HIS A 218 -20.79 -2.96 9.16
N PHE A 219 -19.72 -3.37 8.45
CA PHE A 219 -19.54 -4.76 8.01
C PHE A 219 -18.63 -5.60 8.90
N GLY A 220 -17.93 -4.99 9.86
CA GLY A 220 -17.09 -5.71 10.80
C GLY A 220 -17.92 -6.67 11.68
N THR A 221 -17.33 -7.79 12.06
CA THR A 221 -17.87 -8.64 13.11
C THR A 221 -17.80 -7.94 14.48
N ALA A 222 -18.40 -8.52 15.52
CA ALA A 222 -18.24 -8.01 16.89
C ALA A 222 -16.76 -7.98 17.31
N GLU A 223 -16.00 -8.99 16.88
CA GLU A 223 -14.56 -9.08 17.12
C GLU A 223 -13.79 -7.99 16.36
N ASP A 224 -14.13 -7.75 15.08
CA ASP A 224 -13.51 -6.66 14.30
C ASP A 224 -13.74 -5.31 14.97
N ARG A 225 -14.98 -5.01 15.35
CA ARG A 225 -15.31 -3.76 16.05
C ARG A 225 -14.55 -3.62 17.36
N ALA A 226 -14.45 -4.68 18.15
CA ALA A 226 -13.68 -4.67 19.40
C ALA A 226 -12.17 -4.45 19.14
N ARG A 227 -11.61 -5.09 18.10
CA ARG A 227 -10.21 -4.91 17.68
C ARG A 227 -9.94 -3.49 17.18
N ILE A 228 -10.83 -2.91 16.37
CA ILE A 228 -10.74 -1.54 15.87
C ILE A 228 -10.81 -0.54 17.03
N ALA A 229 -11.74 -0.73 17.97
CA ALA A 229 -11.90 0.14 19.14
C ALA A 229 -10.68 0.14 20.08
N ARG A 230 -9.90 -0.96 20.11
CA ARG A 230 -8.67 -1.07 20.91
C ARG A 230 -7.44 -0.44 20.24
N ARG A 231 -7.54 0.10 19.02
CA ARG A 231 -6.39 0.72 18.35
C ARG A 231 -5.91 1.92 19.16
N PRO A 232 -4.60 2.04 19.42
CA PRO A 232 -4.08 3.23 20.06
C PRO A 232 -4.28 4.43 19.15
N GLU A 233 -4.56 5.59 19.75
CA GLU A 233 -4.51 6.86 19.04
C GLU A 233 -3.12 7.10 18.46
N TYR A 234 -3.06 7.72 17.29
CA TYR A 234 -1.79 8.17 16.74
C TYR A 234 -1.33 9.43 17.47
N ARG A 235 -0.17 9.36 18.12
CA ARG A 235 0.42 10.44 18.91
C ARG A 235 1.58 11.10 18.17
#